data_AF-A0A957LLY1-F1
#
_entry.id   AF-A0A957LLY1-F1
#
_cell.length_a   1.000
_cell.length_b   1.000
_cell.length_c   1.000
_cell.angle_alpha   90.00
_cell.angle_beta   90.00
_cell.angle_gamma   90.00
#
_symmetry.space_group_name_H-M   'P 1'
#
loop_
_entity.id
_entity.type
_entity.pdbx_description
1 polymer ?
#
loop_
_entity_poly.entity_id
_entity_poly.type
_entity_poly.pdbx_seq_one_letter_code
_entity_poly.pdbx_strand_id
1 'polypeptide(L)'
;LDLAACIWVSLSTDAGLARRVLAEKVAYYGHALSPLILARLGVEQAEFRPIEQAVMVERDMARAVSLVDDRMVRIGVVGTAGDVIERLEPLVAAGVQHLSFGPPLGPDRLEAVQLLGEVLRHFRRSA
;
A
#
# COMPACT_ATOMS: atom_id res chain seq x y z
N LEU A 1 -3.47 22.63 -3.07
CA LEU A 1 -3.17 22.07 -1.73
C LEU A 1 -1.83 21.38 -1.83
N ASP A 2 -0.82 21.83 -1.09
CA ASP A 2 0.43 21.09 -0.96
C ASP A 2 0.24 20.06 0.17
N LEU A 3 -0.15 18.84 -0.22
CA LEU A 3 -0.47 17.76 0.71
C LEU A 3 0.59 16.67 0.56
N ALA A 4 1.52 16.57 1.51
CA ALA A 4 2.37 15.39 1.62
C ALA A 4 1.53 14.18 2.06
N ALA A 5 0.84 13.56 1.10
CA ALA A 5 0.12 12.32 1.34
C ALA A 5 1.15 11.21 1.56
N CYS A 6 1.39 10.85 2.83
CA CYS A 6 2.22 9.71 3.21
C CYS A 6 1.44 8.42 2.95
N ILE A 7 1.60 7.87 1.75
CA ILE A 7 0.86 6.70 1.28
C ILE A 7 1.78 5.49 1.33
N TRP A 8 1.36 4.39 1.95
CA TRP A 8 2.08 3.13 1.78
C TRP A 8 1.99 2.68 0.34
N VAL A 9 3.14 2.42 -0.28
CA VAL A 9 3.17 1.92 -1.65
C VAL A 9 4.00 0.65 -1.74
N SER A 10 3.63 -0.24 -2.65
CA SER A 10 4.42 -1.40 -3.05
C SER A 10 4.35 -1.57 -4.57
N LEU A 11 5.48 -1.38 -5.26
CA LEU A 11 5.60 -1.54 -6.70
C LEU A 11 6.51 -2.72 -7.04
N SER A 12 6.13 -3.48 -8.06
CA SER A 12 7.01 -4.41 -8.75
C SER A 12 6.44 -4.71 -10.14
N THR A 13 7.28 -5.21 -11.04
CA THR A 13 6.79 -5.81 -12.29
C THR A 13 5.98 -7.09 -12.04
N ASP A 14 6.15 -7.73 -10.88
CA ASP A 14 5.29 -8.81 -10.39
C ASP A 14 4.27 -8.27 -9.35
N ALA A 15 3.03 -8.08 -9.79
CA ALA A 15 1.95 -7.58 -8.94
C ALA A 15 1.68 -8.48 -7.71
N GLY A 16 1.93 -9.79 -7.81
CA GLY A 16 1.78 -10.73 -6.70
C GLY A 16 2.82 -10.49 -5.61
N LEU A 17 4.08 -10.27 -5.99
CA LEU A 17 5.14 -9.92 -5.05
C LEU A 17 4.91 -8.54 -4.42
N ALA A 18 4.46 -7.57 -5.22
CA ALA A 18 4.08 -6.25 -4.71
C ALA A 18 2.95 -6.35 -3.66
N ARG A 19 1.88 -7.10 -3.96
CA ARG A 19 0.77 -7.36 -3.03
C ARG A 19 1.26 -8.03 -1.76
N ARG A 20 2.09 -9.05 -1.88
CA ARG A 20 2.59 -9.82 -0.74
C ARG A 20 3.29 -8.93 0.28
N VAL A 21 4.27 -8.12 -0.12
CA VAL A 21 5.04 -7.32 0.85
C VAL A 21 4.21 -6.19 1.48
N LEU A 22 3.20 -5.68 0.77
CA LEU A 22 2.24 -4.76 1.38
C LEU A 22 1.35 -5.50 2.39
N ALA A 23 0.90 -6.72 2.05
CA ALA A 23 0.12 -7.56 2.96
C ALA A 23 0.91 -7.93 4.22
N GLU A 24 2.21 -8.19 4.13
CA GLU A 24 3.08 -8.41 5.31
C GLU A 24 3.08 -7.17 6.23
N LYS A 25 3.14 -5.98 5.64
CA LYS A 25 3.09 -4.73 6.40
C LYS A 25 1.72 -4.49 7.05
N VAL A 26 0.65 -4.77 6.31
CA VAL A 26 -0.73 -4.72 6.82
C VAL A 26 -0.94 -5.74 7.92
N ALA A 27 -0.38 -6.95 7.80
CA ALA A 27 -0.47 -7.96 8.84
C ALA A 27 0.22 -7.50 10.13
N TYR A 28 1.39 -6.87 10.00
CA TYR A 28 2.15 -6.40 11.15
C TYR A 28 1.53 -5.17 11.84
N TYR A 29 1.06 -4.17 11.08
CA TYR A 29 0.58 -2.89 11.62
C TYR A 29 -0.93 -2.70 11.61
N GLY A 30 -1.69 -3.57 10.95
CA GLY A 30 -3.12 -3.39 10.70
C GLY A 30 -3.96 -3.29 11.97
N HIS A 31 -3.58 -4.04 13.01
CA HIS A 31 -4.21 -3.98 14.34
C HIS A 31 -4.03 -2.61 15.03
N ALA A 32 -3.08 -1.78 14.59
CA ALA A 32 -2.85 -0.45 15.14
C ALA A 32 -3.51 0.68 14.32
N LEU A 33 -4.30 0.36 13.30
CA LEU A 33 -5.02 1.36 12.50
C LEU A 33 -6.13 2.02 13.32
N SER A 34 -6.36 3.31 13.07
CA SER A 34 -7.42 4.05 13.76
C SER A 34 -8.83 3.59 13.33
N PRO A 35 -9.85 3.73 14.19
CA PRO A 35 -11.23 3.36 13.85
C PRO A 35 -11.75 4.06 12.58
N LEU A 36 -11.32 5.30 12.34
CA LEU A 36 -11.67 6.05 11.12
C LEU A 36 -11.15 5.34 9.86
N ILE A 37 -9.90 4.90 9.87
CA ILE A 37 -9.31 4.18 8.73
C ILE A 37 -10.03 2.86 8.51
N LEU A 38 -10.23 2.09 9.57
CA LEU A 38 -10.92 0.80 9.53
C LEU A 38 -12.33 0.92 8.93
N ALA A 39 -13.11 1.91 9.39
CA ALA A 39 -14.43 2.20 8.84
C ALA A 39 -14.39 2.58 7.34
N ARG A 40 -13.37 3.33 6.89
CA ARG A 40 -13.20 3.67 5.46
C ARG A 40 -12.79 2.48 4.60
N LEU A 41 -12.10 1.50 5.18
CA LEU A 41 -11.75 0.26 4.50
C LEU A 41 -12.90 -0.75 4.48
N GLY A 42 -13.89 -0.57 5.36
CA GLY A 42 -14.96 -1.54 5.60
C GLY A 42 -14.44 -2.80 6.29
N VAL A 43 -13.53 -2.62 7.24
CA VAL A 43 -12.87 -3.68 8.02
C VAL A 43 -13.09 -3.41 9.50
N GLU A 44 -13.42 -4.43 10.26
CA GLU A 44 -13.55 -4.36 11.71
C GLU A 44 -12.21 -4.66 12.40
N GLN A 45 -11.95 -4.00 13.53
CA GLN A 45 -10.78 -4.27 14.38
C GLN A 45 -10.66 -5.76 14.74
N ALA A 46 -11.81 -6.41 14.94
CA ALA A 46 -11.93 -7.83 15.26
C ALA A 46 -11.34 -8.76 14.20
N GLU A 47 -11.34 -8.34 12.93
CA GLU A 47 -10.82 -9.13 11.80
C GLU A 47 -9.30 -9.21 11.82
N PHE A 48 -8.61 -8.27 12.49
CA PHE A 48 -7.16 -8.31 12.67
C PHE A 48 -6.69 -9.24 13.79
N ARG A 49 -7.55 -9.68 14.71
CA ARG A 49 -7.15 -10.57 15.82
C ARG A 49 -6.46 -11.87 15.37
N PRO A 50 -7.01 -12.66 14.42
CA PRO A 50 -6.33 -13.87 13.96
C PRO A 50 -5.01 -13.57 13.24
N ILE A 51 -4.89 -12.40 12.58
CA ILE A 51 -3.67 -11.96 11.91
C ILE A 51 -2.60 -11.58 12.96
N GLU A 52 -2.98 -10.80 13.97
CA GLU A 52 -2.12 -10.41 15.09
C GLU A 52 -1.61 -11.64 15.84
N GLN A 53 -2.48 -12.63 16.11
CA GLN A 53 -2.08 -13.90 16.70
C GLN A 53 -1.02 -14.63 15.85
N ALA A 54 -1.24 -14.74 14.54
CA ALA A 54 -0.30 -15.37 13.62
C ALA A 54 1.07 -14.67 13.61
N VAL A 55 1.08 -13.32 13.59
CA VAL A 55 2.32 -12.52 13.58
C VAL A 55 3.04 -12.52 14.92
N MET A 56 2.34 -12.15 16.00
CA MET A 56 2.97 -11.78 17.27
C MET A 56 3.21 -12.97 18.20
N VAL A 57 2.41 -14.03 18.08
CA VAL A 57 2.50 -15.23 18.93
C VAL A 57 3.08 -16.41 18.18
N GLU A 58 2.46 -16.77 17.04
CA GLU A 58 2.86 -17.95 16.27
C GLU A 58 4.12 -17.71 15.43
N ARG A 59 4.47 -16.44 15.18
CA ARG A 59 5.58 -16.01 14.31
C ARG A 59 5.47 -16.57 12.89
N ASP A 60 4.23 -16.78 12.42
CA ASP A 60 3.92 -17.30 11.10
C ASP A 60 3.42 -16.17 10.19
N MET A 61 4.36 -15.48 9.56
CA MET A 61 4.04 -14.41 8.63
C MET A 61 3.33 -14.92 7.36
N ALA A 62 3.61 -16.16 6.93
CA ALA A 62 2.97 -16.72 5.74
C ALA A 62 1.47 -16.93 5.97
N ARG A 63 1.10 -17.48 7.14
CA ARG A 63 -0.30 -17.58 7.58
C ARG A 63 -0.93 -16.21 7.78
N ALA A 64 -0.21 -15.26 8.38
CA ALA A 64 -0.73 -13.92 8.58
C ALA A 64 -1.09 -13.24 7.24
N VAL A 65 -0.21 -13.35 6.24
CA VAL A 65 -0.44 -12.82 4.88
C VAL A 65 -1.63 -13.49 4.19
N SER A 66 -1.83 -14.81 4.39
CA SER A 66 -2.97 -15.50 3.76
C SER A 66 -4.33 -15.10 4.35
N LEU A 67 -4.33 -14.53 5.56
CA LEU A 67 -5.51 -13.97 6.22
C LEU A 67 -5.79 -12.50 5.82
N VAL A 68 -4.83 -11.81 5.20
CA VAL A 68 -5.00 -10.42 4.73
C VAL A 68 -5.80 -10.39 3.42
N ASP A 69 -7.01 -9.85 3.50
CA ASP A 69 -7.90 -9.69 2.35
C ASP A 69 -7.63 -8.40 1.55
N ASP A 70 -8.30 -8.28 0.40
CA ASP A 70 -8.14 -7.13 -0.48
C ASP A 70 -8.65 -5.83 0.15
N ARG A 71 -9.60 -5.88 1.08
CA ARG A 71 -10.11 -4.68 1.76
C ARG A 71 -9.04 -4.07 2.65
N MET A 72 -8.30 -4.90 3.37
CA MET A 72 -7.21 -4.48 4.24
C MET A 72 -6.04 -3.89 3.44
N VAL A 73 -5.74 -4.43 2.25
CA VAL A 73 -4.64 -3.95 1.39
C VAL A 73 -4.92 -2.56 0.79
N ARG A 74 -6.19 -2.17 0.61
CA ARG A 74 -6.59 -0.85 0.04
C ARG A 74 -6.13 0.37 0.84
N ILE A 75 -5.57 0.18 2.04
CA ILE A 75 -4.94 1.27 2.79
C ILE A 75 -3.69 1.84 2.09
N GLY A 76 -3.04 1.02 1.26
CA GLY A 76 -1.92 1.42 0.43
C GLY A 76 -2.26 1.38 -1.06
N VAL A 77 -1.25 1.67 -1.87
CA VAL A 77 -1.29 1.53 -3.32
C VAL A 77 -0.32 0.41 -3.71
N VAL A 78 -0.77 -0.52 -4.54
CA VAL A 78 0.01 -1.71 -4.87
C VAL A 78 -0.17 -2.13 -6.31
N GLY A 79 0.90 -2.63 -6.91
CA GLY A 79 0.88 -3.18 -8.27
C GLY A 79 2.07 -2.72 -9.10
N THR A 80 1.81 -2.49 -10.37
CA THR A 80 2.76 -1.97 -11.35
C THR A 80 2.77 -0.43 -11.35
N ALA A 81 3.64 0.17 -12.17
CA ALA A 81 3.61 1.62 -12.39
C ALA A 81 2.26 2.11 -12.94
N GLY A 82 1.59 1.31 -13.78
CA GLY A 82 0.27 1.64 -14.34
C GLY A 82 -0.82 1.72 -13.26
N ASP A 83 -0.86 0.73 -12.37
CA ASP A 83 -1.83 0.69 -11.26
C ASP A 83 -1.65 1.90 -10.32
N VAL A 84 -0.39 2.30 -10.08
CA VAL A 84 -0.07 3.48 -9.28
C VAL A 84 -0.51 4.76 -9.99
N ILE A 85 -0.28 4.89 -11.31
CA ILE A 85 -0.73 6.04 -12.09
C ILE A 85 -2.25 6.19 -11.99
N GLU A 86 -3.01 5.14 -12.30
CA GLU A 86 -4.48 5.15 -12.24
C GLU A 86 -4.96 5.58 -10.85
N ARG A 87 -4.31 5.10 -9.79
CA ARG A 87 -4.68 5.43 -8.42
C ARG A 87 -4.41 6.90 -8.06
N LEU A 88 -3.39 7.51 -8.67
CA LEU A 88 -2.96 8.88 -8.40
C LEU A 88 -3.64 9.93 -9.29
N GLU A 89 -4.12 9.55 -10.47
CA GLU A 89 -4.78 10.45 -11.44
C GLU A 89 -5.85 11.36 -10.79
N PRO A 90 -6.81 10.84 -9.98
CA PRO A 90 -7.81 11.70 -9.34
C PRO A 90 -7.21 12.69 -8.34
N LEU A 91 -6.11 12.33 -7.67
CA LEU A 91 -5.43 13.19 -6.70
C LEU A 91 -4.69 14.32 -7.41
N VAL A 92 -3.97 13.99 -8.50
CA VAL A 92 -3.28 14.97 -9.33
C VAL A 92 -4.29 15.92 -9.98
N ALA A 93 -5.41 15.41 -10.51
CA ALA A 93 -6.50 16.22 -11.05
C ALA A 93 -7.13 17.16 -10.01
N ALA A 94 -7.14 16.76 -8.73
CA ALA A 94 -7.58 17.61 -7.62
C ALA A 94 -6.52 18.66 -7.18
N GLY A 95 -5.37 18.73 -7.87
CA GLY A 95 -4.33 19.72 -7.63
C GLY A 95 -3.32 19.34 -6.54
N VAL A 96 -3.15 18.05 -6.26
CA VAL A 96 -2.05 17.56 -5.40
C VAL A 96 -0.73 17.69 -6.16
N GLN A 97 0.24 18.40 -5.57
CA GLN A 97 1.53 18.69 -6.21
C GLN A 97 2.71 17.92 -5.59
N HIS A 98 2.56 17.41 -4.37
CA HIS A 98 3.59 16.66 -3.66
C HIS A 98 3.01 15.33 -3.18
N LEU A 99 3.69 14.23 -3.46
CA LEU A 99 3.29 12.89 -3.01
C LEU A 99 4.48 12.26 -2.28
N SER A 100 4.20 11.66 -1.11
CA SER A 100 5.22 11.01 -0.30
C SER A 100 4.95 9.51 -0.25
N PHE A 101 5.78 8.75 -0.95
CA PHE A 101 5.67 7.30 -1.01
C PHE A 101 6.37 6.66 0.19
N GLY A 102 5.56 6.12 1.10
CA GLY A 102 5.99 5.43 2.30
C GLY A 102 6.24 3.93 2.06
N PRO A 103 6.92 3.26 3.01
CA PRO A 103 7.28 1.86 2.89
C PRO A 103 6.05 0.94 2.70
N PRO A 104 6.20 -0.24 2.08
CA PRO A 104 7.47 -0.93 1.82
C PRO A 104 8.24 -0.51 0.55
N LEU A 105 7.66 0.34 -0.30
CA LEU A 105 8.09 0.67 -1.67
C LEU A 105 7.96 -0.48 -2.65
N GLY A 106 8.33 -1.70 -2.28
CA GLY A 106 8.28 -2.88 -3.13
C GLY A 106 9.09 -4.03 -2.53
N PRO A 107 9.03 -5.24 -3.12
CA PRO A 107 9.89 -6.36 -2.75
C PRO A 107 11.37 -6.05 -3.01
N ASP A 108 11.66 -5.36 -4.12
CA ASP A 108 12.95 -4.76 -4.43
C ASP A 108 12.82 -3.23 -4.43
N ARG A 109 13.59 -2.55 -3.57
CA ARG A 109 13.52 -1.09 -3.43
C ARG A 109 14.08 -0.36 -4.64
N LEU A 110 15.10 -0.89 -5.30
CA LEU A 110 15.70 -0.27 -6.48
C LEU A 110 14.74 -0.38 -7.67
N GLU A 111 14.14 -1.56 -7.88
CA GLU A 111 13.08 -1.75 -8.88
C GLU A 111 11.91 -0.79 -8.61
N ALA A 112 11.43 -0.72 -7.37
CA ALA A 112 10.34 0.16 -6.99
C ALA A 112 10.64 1.64 -7.26
N VAL A 113 11.86 2.11 -6.97
CA VAL A 113 12.27 3.49 -7.26
C VAL A 113 12.34 3.75 -8.77
N GLN A 114 12.79 2.78 -9.57
CA GLN A 114 12.79 2.90 -11.04
C GLN A 114 11.36 3.01 -11.59
N LEU A 115 10.45 2.16 -11.11
CA LEU A 115 9.02 2.21 -11.46
C LEU A 115 8.36 3.52 -11.02
N LEU A 116 8.67 4.02 -9.82
CA LEU A 116 8.22 5.35 -9.38
C LEU A 116 8.75 6.46 -10.31
N GLY A 117 9.96 6.31 -10.85
CA GLY A 117 10.49 7.19 -11.89
C GLY A 117 9.67 7.19 -13.18
N GLU A 118 9.04 6.07 -13.55
CA GLU A 118 8.08 5.99 -14.67
C GLU A 118 6.79 6.75 -14.35
N VAL A 119 6.25 6.54 -13.14
CA VAL A 119 5.07 7.27 -12.64
C VAL A 119 5.31 8.79 -12.69
N LEU A 120 6.47 9.26 -12.21
CA LEU A 120 6.83 10.68 -12.26
C LEU A 120 6.92 11.21 -13.69
N ARG A 121 7.50 10.44 -14.62
CA ARG A 121 7.59 10.84 -16.03
C ARG A 121 6.22 10.94 -16.68
N HIS A 122 5.27 10.08 -16.32
CA HIS A 122 3.90 10.15 -16.81
C HIS A 122 3.26 11.50 -16.45
N PHE A 123 3.23 11.86 -15.17
CA PHE A 123 2.57 13.10 -14.72
C PHE A 123 3.28 14.38 -15.17
N ARG A 124 4.60 14.33 -15.43
CA ARG A 124 5.34 15.48 -16.00
C ARG A 124 5.10 15.72 -17.49
N ARG A 125 4.62 14.73 -18.25
CA ARG A 125 4.31 14.87 -19.68
C ARG A 125 2.87 15.34 -19.92
N SER A 126 2.00 15.15 -18.93
CA SER A 126 0.59 15.52 -18.97
C SER A 126 0.28 16.90 -18.37
N ALA A 127 1.28 17.57 -17.79
CA ALA A 127 1.22 18.92 -17.24
C ALA A 127 1.83 19.95 -18.21
#